data_AF-A0A0F7SRZ4-F1
#
_entry.id   AF-A0A0F7SRZ4-F1
#
_cell.length_a   1.000
_cell.length_b   1.000
_cell.length_c   1.000
_cell.angle_alpha   90.00
_cell.angle_beta   90.00
_cell.angle_gamma   90.00
#
_symmetry.space_group_name_H-M   'P 1'
#
loop_
_entity.id
_entity.type
_entity.pdbx_description
1 polymer ?
#
loop_
_entity_poly.entity_id
_entity_poly.type
_entity_poly.pdbx_seq_one_letter_code
_entity_poly.pdbx_strand_id
1 'polypeptide(L)'
;MSLKGKSRRIFTPDEVPSPSPQPSQPPSILDTVPGELVFLRALTHHRPLGLDRNFHMVGLLTTVNRGLVGMDGAEEGVTSEELWNKLSSMWNLERLQEANTPPQVPSPTESFHLPPFPTFQPLMDERRVHSASSVSPPSRSAKAALNRNKRAPSSDSSLSGPEEEPEEEEDEDDDDEEDEEEEEEEEEDEEEIPTPQNEYTEQETKDLNSAEKITCETSMSSTPATIISKIWSRIAPLKLAGSWDNVGLLIEAPNITRISKKILLTIDLTPAVCKEAIDKDVGLVLAYHPPIFSGLKSLTLANPLQASLLRLAASGISVFSAHTTLDAIPNGTNDFLVSPFKPHADLRPCSPCGSPPSGFEDAGVGRIIELEEGLAIEEVVKRVKKLLDLEFVQLSKSPDAPELIKKIAVCAGSGESVLNKVQADLYLTGEMGHHSLLAANAKGTSVILCGHSNTERPYLSKVLQAMLEAELEAEDGAGWEVLVSEEDKEPFITV
;
A
#
# COMPACT_ATOMS: atom_id res chain seq x y z
N MET A 1 35.33 -56.98 44.21
CA MET A 1 34.87 -57.38 45.56
C MET A 1 33.50 -56.77 45.80
N SER A 2 32.47 -57.60 45.79
CA SER A 2 31.14 -57.25 46.30
C SER A 2 31.21 -57.15 47.83
N LEU A 3 30.46 -56.24 48.44
CA LEU A 3 29.78 -56.42 49.72
C LEU A 3 28.80 -55.26 49.99
N LYS A 4 27.50 -55.57 49.86
CA LYS A 4 26.36 -55.32 50.79
C LYS A 4 26.21 -53.92 51.41
N GLY A 5 25.04 -53.26 51.47
CA GLY A 5 23.64 -53.65 51.23
C GLY A 5 22.69 -52.83 52.14
N LYS A 6 21.40 -52.80 51.77
CA LYS A 6 20.20 -52.30 52.51
C LYS A 6 20.11 -50.76 52.67
N SER A 7 18.96 -50.09 52.57
CA SER A 7 17.58 -50.46 52.86
C SER A 7 16.59 -49.52 52.13
N ARG A 8 15.43 -50.06 51.73
CA ARG A 8 14.28 -49.29 51.20
C ARG A 8 13.70 -48.35 52.26
N ARG A 9 13.28 -47.14 51.85
CA ARG A 9 12.15 -46.40 52.43
C ARG A 9 11.20 -46.00 51.30
N ILE A 10 9.95 -46.37 51.46
CA ILE A 10 8.80 -45.93 50.68
C ILE A 10 8.35 -44.61 51.34
N PHE A 11 8.20 -43.55 50.56
CA PHE A 11 7.55 -42.30 51.00
C PHE A 11 6.25 -42.12 50.21
N THR A 12 5.22 -41.73 50.94
CA THR A 12 3.85 -41.42 50.50
C THR A 12 3.80 -40.13 49.68
N PRO A 13 2.84 -39.96 48.76
CA PRO A 13 2.68 -38.75 47.97
C PRO A 13 1.85 -37.75 48.77
N ASP A 14 2.51 -36.88 49.55
CA ASP A 14 1.96 -35.61 50.04
C ASP A 14 3.08 -34.93 50.85
N GLU A 15 3.87 -34.10 50.16
CA GLU A 15 4.67 -32.98 50.69
C GLU A 15 5.57 -32.50 49.54
N VAL A 16 5.02 -31.65 48.66
CA VAL A 16 5.86 -30.80 47.79
C VAL A 16 6.39 -29.68 48.66
N PRO A 17 7.71 -29.56 48.87
CA PRO A 17 8.26 -28.46 49.64
C PRO A 17 8.12 -27.16 48.84
N SER A 18 7.61 -26.12 49.49
CA SER A 18 7.62 -24.74 48.98
C SER A 18 9.05 -24.36 48.57
N PRO A 19 9.25 -23.73 47.40
CA PRO A 19 10.59 -23.38 46.95
C PRO A 19 11.22 -22.38 47.94
N SER A 20 12.41 -22.73 48.43
CA SER A 20 13.28 -21.85 49.19
C SER A 20 13.52 -20.54 48.41
N PRO A 21 13.55 -19.37 49.07
CA PRO A 21 13.84 -18.11 48.38
C PRO A 21 15.23 -18.19 47.73
N GLN A 22 15.29 -17.99 46.42
CA GLN A 22 16.55 -17.93 45.69
C GLN A 22 17.39 -16.76 46.23
N PRO A 23 18.73 -16.92 46.31
CA PRO A 23 19.60 -15.81 46.67
C PRO A 23 19.43 -14.67 45.66
N SER A 24 19.29 -13.44 46.15
CA SER A 24 19.21 -12.24 45.30
C SER A 24 20.44 -12.21 44.39
N GLN A 25 20.22 -12.35 43.08
CA GLN A 25 21.28 -12.14 42.08
C GLN A 25 21.84 -10.72 42.23
N PRO A 26 23.15 -10.51 41.99
CA PRO A 26 23.70 -9.16 41.96
C PRO A 26 22.93 -8.30 40.94
N PRO A 27 22.76 -6.99 41.18
CA PRO A 27 22.04 -6.12 40.27
C PRO A 27 22.71 -6.15 38.89
N SER A 28 21.93 -6.42 37.84
CA SER A 28 22.42 -6.45 36.48
C SER A 28 22.96 -5.07 36.11
N ILE A 29 24.00 -5.00 35.27
CA ILE A 29 24.45 -3.72 34.71
C ILE A 29 23.32 -3.01 33.95
N LEU A 30 22.35 -3.76 33.43
CA LEU A 30 21.14 -3.23 32.80
C LEU A 30 20.21 -2.49 33.76
N ASP A 31 20.42 -2.58 35.08
CA ASP A 31 19.67 -1.84 36.10
C ASP A 31 20.40 -0.57 36.55
N THR A 32 21.55 -0.27 35.96
CA THR A 32 22.25 1.01 36.13
C THR A 32 21.77 2.02 35.09
N VAL A 33 21.78 3.31 35.41
CA VAL A 33 21.38 4.37 34.45
C VAL A 33 22.19 4.31 33.13
N PRO A 34 23.52 4.12 33.13
CA PRO A 34 24.28 3.94 31.89
C PRO A 34 23.88 2.69 31.10
N GLY A 35 23.68 1.56 31.78
CA GLY A 35 23.25 0.32 31.14
C GLY A 35 21.83 0.40 30.56
N GLU A 36 20.91 1.09 31.24
CA GLU A 36 19.55 1.34 30.74
C GLU A 36 19.57 2.20 29.47
N LEU A 37 20.43 3.21 29.39
CA LEU A 37 20.59 4.03 28.19
C LEU A 37 21.11 3.21 27.01
N VAL A 38 22.09 2.33 27.22
CA VAL A 38 22.61 1.42 26.18
C VAL A 38 21.52 0.46 25.73
N PHE A 39 20.78 -0.13 26.67
CA PHE A 39 19.68 -1.04 26.38
C PHE A 39 18.55 -0.38 25.58
N LEU A 40 18.10 0.81 25.98
CA LEU A 40 17.05 1.55 25.26
C LEU A 40 17.54 2.00 23.87
N ARG A 41 18.81 2.39 23.74
CA ARG A 41 19.39 2.73 22.44
C ARG A 41 19.46 1.51 21.53
N ALA A 42 19.86 0.35 22.06
CA ALA A 42 19.86 -0.91 21.32
C ALA A 42 18.44 -1.27 20.87
N LEU A 43 17.43 -1.19 21.74
CA LEU A 43 16.03 -1.46 21.38
C LEU A 43 15.47 -0.52 20.29
N THR A 44 15.81 0.76 20.35
CA THR A 44 15.28 1.77 19.41
C THR A 44 15.94 1.71 18.02
N HIS A 45 17.16 1.19 17.93
CA HIS A 45 17.92 1.12 16.69
C HIS A 45 18.07 -0.31 16.15
N HIS A 46 17.59 -1.31 16.90
CA HIS A 46 17.59 -2.70 16.46
C HIS A 46 16.63 -2.86 15.27
N ARG A 47 17.18 -3.32 14.14
CA ARG A 47 16.36 -3.75 13.00
C ARG A 47 16.00 -5.22 13.22
N PRO A 48 14.72 -5.59 13.16
CA PRO A 48 14.32 -6.98 13.30
C PRO A 48 14.97 -7.84 12.21
N LEU A 49 15.73 -8.86 12.61
CA LEU A 49 16.34 -9.87 11.75
C LEU A 49 15.41 -11.10 11.63
N GLY A 50 14.60 -11.16 10.58
CA GLY A 50 13.73 -12.32 10.30
C GLY A 50 12.44 -12.43 11.14
N LEU A 51 11.79 -13.60 11.11
CA LEU A 51 10.50 -13.86 11.80
C LEU A 51 10.66 -14.55 13.17
N ASP A 52 11.82 -15.15 13.46
CA ASP A 52 12.02 -15.94 14.68
C ASP A 52 12.59 -15.10 15.83
N ARG A 53 11.92 -15.17 16.99
CA ARG A 53 12.23 -14.40 18.20
C ARG A 53 13.64 -14.63 18.73
N ASN A 54 14.24 -15.79 18.51
CA ASN A 54 15.56 -16.14 19.02
C ASN A 54 16.66 -15.40 18.24
N PHE A 55 16.49 -15.22 16.92
CA PHE A 55 17.40 -14.43 16.11
C PHE A 55 17.38 -12.94 16.48
N HIS A 56 16.20 -12.38 16.76
CA HIS A 56 16.08 -11.02 17.31
C HIS A 56 16.78 -10.89 18.66
N MET A 57 16.61 -11.88 19.54
CA MET A 57 17.26 -11.88 20.85
C MET A 57 18.79 -11.93 20.74
N VAL A 58 19.34 -12.72 19.81
CA VAL A 58 20.79 -12.76 19.56
C VAL A 58 21.29 -11.43 19.01
N GLY A 59 20.61 -10.84 18.02
CA GLY A 59 21.02 -9.55 17.47
C GLY A 59 20.95 -8.39 18.48
N LEU A 60 19.91 -8.40 19.32
CA LEU A 60 19.78 -7.42 20.41
C LEU A 60 20.87 -7.62 21.47
N LEU A 61 21.16 -8.86 21.85
CA LEU A 61 22.24 -9.19 22.79
C LEU A 61 23.60 -8.69 22.30
N THR A 62 23.92 -8.92 21.03
CA THR A 62 25.17 -8.45 20.40
C THR A 62 25.26 -6.92 20.44
N THR A 63 24.17 -6.22 20.13
CA THR A 63 24.13 -4.75 20.11
C THR A 63 24.29 -4.17 21.52
N VAL A 64 23.61 -4.76 22.51
CA VAL A 64 23.72 -4.37 23.92
C VAL A 64 25.15 -4.58 24.42
N ASN A 65 25.73 -5.76 24.22
CA ASN A 65 27.09 -6.06 24.68
C ASN A 65 28.14 -5.18 24.02
N ARG A 66 27.99 -4.84 22.73
CA ARG A 66 28.86 -3.87 22.04
C ARG A 66 28.76 -2.48 22.66
N GLY A 67 27.57 -2.05 23.07
CA GLY A 67 27.36 -0.75 23.70
C GLY A 67 27.82 -0.66 25.15
N LEU A 68 28.03 -1.79 25.83
CA LEU A 68 28.51 -1.86 27.21
C LEU A 68 30.05 -1.93 27.32
N VAL A 69 30.76 -2.10 26.20
CA VAL A 69 32.23 -2.17 26.19
C VAL A 69 32.83 -0.89 26.80
N GLY A 70 33.68 -1.08 27.81
CA GLY A 70 34.36 0.02 28.52
C GLY A 70 33.57 0.62 29.69
N MET A 71 32.41 0.06 30.05
CA MET A 71 31.68 0.44 31.26
C MET A 71 32.14 -0.37 32.49
N ASP A 72 32.27 0.31 33.63
CA ASP A 72 32.61 -0.35 34.90
C ASP A 72 31.53 -1.39 35.28
N GLY A 73 31.95 -2.64 35.42
CA GLY A 73 31.05 -3.77 35.72
C GLY A 73 30.47 -4.50 34.50
N ALA A 74 30.94 -4.19 33.28
CA ALA A 74 30.51 -4.84 32.02
C ALA A 74 31.47 -5.92 31.50
N GLU A 75 32.46 -6.34 32.30
CA GLU A 75 33.63 -7.12 31.84
C GLU A 75 33.25 -8.47 31.21
N GLU A 76 32.17 -9.10 31.71
CA GLU A 76 31.66 -10.38 31.20
C GLU A 76 30.50 -10.21 30.19
N GLY A 77 30.09 -8.97 29.92
CA GLY A 77 28.89 -8.66 29.15
C GLY A 77 27.59 -9.04 29.88
N VAL A 78 26.49 -8.99 29.15
CA VAL A 78 25.17 -9.43 29.59
C VAL A 78 24.82 -10.73 28.88
N THR A 79 24.18 -11.65 29.60
CA THR A 79 23.67 -12.92 29.07
C THR A 79 22.29 -12.78 28.43
N SER A 80 21.90 -13.75 27.61
CA SER A 80 20.54 -13.80 27.03
C SER A 80 19.45 -13.88 28.10
N GLU A 81 19.72 -14.57 29.23
CA GLU A 81 18.80 -14.70 30.35
C GLU A 81 18.59 -13.36 31.09
N GLU A 82 19.66 -12.61 31.34
CA GLU A 82 19.58 -11.28 31.95
C GLU A 82 18.86 -10.27 31.05
N LEU A 83 19.14 -10.30 29.74
CA LEU A 83 18.46 -9.46 28.76
C LEU A 83 16.96 -9.79 28.70
N TRP A 84 16.60 -11.08 28.71
CA TRP A 84 15.22 -11.54 28.73
C TRP A 84 14.51 -11.14 30.02
N ASN A 85 15.17 -11.24 31.17
CA ASN A 85 14.63 -10.80 32.45
C ASN A 85 14.39 -9.28 32.47
N LYS A 86 15.29 -8.47 31.89
CA LYS A 86 15.09 -7.02 31.77
C LYS A 86 13.88 -6.69 30.88
N LEU A 87 13.75 -7.35 29.72
CA LEU A 87 12.58 -7.21 28.84
C LEU A 87 11.27 -7.61 29.55
N SER A 88 11.29 -8.75 30.24
CA SER A 88 10.15 -9.28 31.01
C SER A 88 9.76 -8.38 32.18
N SER A 89 10.71 -7.63 32.74
CA SER A 89 10.46 -6.68 33.83
C SER A 89 9.74 -5.40 33.36
N MET A 90 9.96 -5.01 32.11
CA MET A 90 9.44 -3.76 31.54
C MET A 90 8.09 -3.95 30.84
N TRP A 91 7.88 -5.12 30.23
CA TRP A 91 6.67 -5.45 29.53
C TRP A 91 6.01 -6.68 30.13
N ASN A 92 4.68 -6.68 30.23
CA ASN A 92 3.92 -7.86 30.61
C ASN A 92 3.93 -8.86 29.42
N LEU A 93 4.99 -9.67 29.33
CA LEU A 93 5.18 -10.62 28.24
C LEU A 93 4.15 -11.77 28.26
N GLU A 94 3.49 -12.03 29.39
CA GLU A 94 2.37 -13.00 29.46
C GLU A 94 1.19 -12.54 28.58
N ARG A 95 0.90 -11.24 28.51
CA ARG A 95 -0.12 -10.70 27.58
C ARG A 95 0.28 -10.79 26.10
N LEU A 96 1.57 -10.78 25.79
CA LEU A 96 2.06 -10.95 24.42
C LEU A 96 2.01 -12.42 23.97
N GLN A 97 2.11 -13.37 24.91
CA GLN A 97 1.89 -14.79 24.64
C GLN A 97 0.40 -15.10 24.44
N GLU A 98 -0.51 -14.46 25.18
CA GLU A 98 -1.97 -14.55 24.93
C GLU A 98 -2.36 -14.00 23.55
N ALA A 99 -1.70 -12.94 23.06
CA ALA A 99 -1.96 -12.35 21.74
C ALA A 99 -1.48 -13.20 20.55
N ASN A 100 -0.55 -14.14 20.77
CA ASN A 100 -0.04 -15.08 19.77
C ASN A 100 -0.60 -16.50 19.91
N THR A 101 -1.52 -16.71 20.85
CA THR A 101 -2.32 -17.94 20.88
C THR A 101 -3.48 -17.72 19.91
N PRO A 102 -3.68 -18.57 18.88
CA PRO A 102 -4.88 -18.49 18.06
C PRO A 102 -6.11 -18.46 18.98
N PRO A 103 -7.12 -17.61 18.73
CA PRO A 103 -8.32 -17.64 19.55
C PRO A 103 -8.85 -19.07 19.58
N GLN A 104 -9.00 -19.62 20.78
CA GLN A 104 -9.68 -20.90 20.98
C GLN A 104 -11.02 -20.78 20.26
N VAL A 105 -11.24 -21.60 19.23
CA VAL A 105 -12.55 -21.67 18.56
C VAL A 105 -13.54 -22.08 19.64
N PRO A 106 -14.51 -21.22 20.01
CA PRO A 106 -15.49 -21.60 21.01
C PRO A 106 -16.22 -22.84 20.49
N SER A 107 -16.37 -23.85 21.35
CA SER A 107 -17.20 -25.01 21.03
C SER A 107 -18.59 -24.55 20.61
N PRO A 108 -19.24 -25.19 19.61
CA PRO A 108 -20.50 -24.72 19.05
C PRO A 108 -21.66 -25.04 20.00
N THR A 109 -21.77 -24.32 21.12
CA THR A 109 -22.91 -24.46 22.05
C THR A 109 -23.31 -23.19 22.80
N GLU A 110 -22.73 -22.01 22.52
CA GLU A 110 -23.30 -20.76 23.02
C GLU A 110 -23.86 -19.92 21.87
N SER A 111 -25.19 -19.89 21.77
CA SER A 111 -25.92 -19.01 20.88
C SER A 111 -25.61 -17.55 21.22
N PHE A 112 -24.73 -16.94 20.43
CA PHE A 112 -24.39 -15.53 20.55
C PHE A 112 -25.61 -14.67 20.20
N HIS A 113 -26.23 -14.07 21.22
CA HIS A 113 -27.26 -13.06 21.03
C HIS A 113 -26.62 -11.68 21.04
N LEU A 114 -26.73 -10.96 19.92
CA LEU A 114 -26.42 -9.53 19.87
C LEU A 114 -27.24 -8.79 20.93
N PRO A 115 -26.64 -7.89 21.73
CA PRO A 115 -27.43 -7.02 22.59
C PRO A 115 -28.41 -6.21 21.72
N PRO A 116 -29.65 -5.97 22.17
CA PRO A 116 -30.60 -5.19 21.40
C PRO A 116 -30.00 -3.81 21.12
N PHE A 117 -29.99 -3.42 19.84
CA PHE A 117 -29.50 -2.12 19.41
C PHE A 117 -30.18 -1.01 20.22
N PRO A 118 -29.45 -0.01 20.74
CA PRO A 118 -30.08 1.18 21.26
C PRO A 118 -30.88 1.81 20.12
N THR A 119 -32.16 2.03 20.37
CA THR A 119 -33.05 2.70 19.44
C THR A 119 -32.51 4.11 19.23
N PHE A 120 -31.85 4.35 18.10
CA PHE A 120 -31.47 5.71 17.71
C PHE A 120 -32.76 6.50 17.50
N GLN A 121 -33.08 7.38 18.46
CA GLN A 121 -34.04 8.45 18.21
C GLN A 121 -33.45 9.37 17.13
N PRO A 122 -34.19 9.70 16.06
CA PRO A 122 -33.71 10.63 15.07
C PRO A 122 -33.55 12.01 15.70
N LEU A 123 -32.30 12.48 15.77
CA LEU A 123 -31.97 13.87 16.07
C LEU A 123 -32.17 14.71 14.80
N MET A 124 -33.42 14.76 14.35
CA MET A 124 -33.93 15.74 13.39
C MET A 124 -35.09 16.44 14.08
N ASP A 125 -34.79 17.51 14.82
CA ASP A 125 -35.81 18.43 15.29
C ASP A 125 -36.23 19.32 14.11
N GLU A 126 -37.03 18.75 13.20
CA GLU A 126 -37.84 19.51 12.26
C GLU A 126 -38.94 20.25 13.03
N ARG A 127 -38.58 21.34 13.70
CA ARG A 127 -39.53 22.37 14.16
C ARG A 127 -38.83 23.69 14.49
N ARG A 128 -38.25 24.33 13.47
CA ARG A 128 -38.09 25.79 13.45
C ARG A 128 -38.31 26.35 12.06
N VAL A 129 -39.51 26.15 11.53
CA VAL A 129 -40.06 26.94 10.43
C VAL A 129 -41.44 27.45 10.88
N HIS A 130 -41.47 28.66 11.45
CA HIS A 130 -42.35 29.80 11.05
C HIS A 130 -42.44 30.92 12.10
N SER A 131 -42.53 32.16 11.56
CA SER A 131 -42.65 33.51 12.16
C SER A 131 -41.35 34.13 12.68
N ALA A 132 -40.87 35.30 12.25
CA ALA A 132 -41.52 36.52 11.75
C ALA A 132 -40.72 37.12 10.56
N SER A 133 -41.36 37.46 9.44
CA SER A 133 -41.84 38.82 9.07
C SER A 133 -40.76 39.88 8.79
N SER A 134 -40.61 40.18 7.51
CA SER A 134 -40.36 41.51 6.89
C SER A 134 -39.16 42.36 7.31
N VAL A 135 -38.14 42.43 6.43
CA VAL A 135 -37.53 43.71 6.00
C VAL A 135 -37.16 43.62 4.51
N SER A 136 -37.63 44.59 3.73
CA SER A 136 -37.44 44.75 2.28
C SER A 136 -36.03 45.28 1.91
N PRO A 137 -35.59 45.12 0.64
CA PRO A 137 -34.24 45.49 0.21
C PRO A 137 -34.15 46.94 -0.27
N PRO A 138 -32.98 47.61 -0.19
CA PRO A 138 -32.78 48.85 -0.92
C PRO A 138 -32.26 48.55 -2.33
N SER A 139 -32.94 49.14 -3.31
CA SER A 139 -32.52 49.22 -4.70
C SER A 139 -31.71 50.51 -4.97
N ARG A 140 -30.88 50.43 -6.04
CA ARG A 140 -30.50 51.49 -7.00
C ARG A 140 -29.30 52.42 -6.71
N SER A 141 -28.24 52.19 -7.49
CA SER A 141 -27.88 52.93 -8.72
C SER A 141 -26.44 53.49 -8.83
N ALA A 142 -25.79 53.07 -9.92
CA ALA A 142 -25.03 53.84 -10.91
C ALA A 142 -23.92 54.84 -10.49
N LYS A 143 -22.70 54.56 -10.97
CA LYS A 143 -21.77 55.43 -11.77
C LYS A 143 -20.39 54.75 -11.80
N ALA A 144 -19.88 54.29 -12.95
CA ALA A 144 -19.22 55.03 -14.03
C ALA A 144 -17.74 55.39 -13.74
N ALA A 145 -16.92 55.26 -14.81
CA ALA A 145 -15.52 55.68 -15.02
C ALA A 145 -14.44 54.74 -14.44
N LEU A 146 -13.68 53.99 -15.25
CA LEU A 146 -12.64 54.43 -16.21
C LEU A 146 -11.47 55.13 -15.50
N ASN A 147 -10.34 54.43 -15.28
CA ASN A 147 -9.07 54.97 -15.73
C ASN A 147 -7.95 53.92 -15.91
N ARG A 148 -7.32 54.01 -17.08
CA ARG A 148 -6.00 53.47 -17.43
C ARG A 148 -4.91 54.39 -16.86
N ASN A 149 -3.77 53.82 -16.49
CA ASN A 149 -2.39 54.24 -16.85
C ASN A 149 -1.42 53.33 -16.07
N LYS A 150 -0.64 52.43 -16.69
CA LYS A 150 0.61 52.67 -17.44
C LYS A 150 1.54 53.71 -16.79
N ARG A 151 2.61 53.24 -16.15
CA ARG A 151 4.03 53.57 -16.44
C ARG A 151 5.00 52.86 -15.48
N ALA A 152 5.90 52.07 -16.06
CA ALA A 152 7.28 51.85 -15.57
C ALA A 152 8.19 52.95 -16.19
N PRO A 153 9.55 52.92 -16.13
CA PRO A 153 10.50 52.34 -15.15
C PRO A 153 11.62 53.35 -14.74
N SER A 154 12.53 52.95 -13.83
CA SER A 154 13.91 53.48 -13.68
C SER A 154 14.69 52.51 -12.76
N SER A 155 15.72 51.76 -13.23
CA SER A 155 17.16 52.13 -13.32
C SER A 155 17.75 52.56 -11.96
N ASP A 156 18.90 52.13 -11.45
CA ASP A 156 20.07 51.38 -11.92
C ASP A 156 20.99 51.11 -10.70
N SER A 157 22.11 50.44 -10.94
CA SER A 157 23.39 50.44 -10.18
C SER A 157 23.65 49.43 -9.06
N SER A 158 24.24 48.30 -9.45
CA SER A 158 25.56 47.75 -9.08
C SER A 158 26.34 48.30 -7.87
N LEU A 159 26.93 47.40 -7.06
CA LEU A 159 28.32 47.46 -6.55
C LEU A 159 28.79 46.08 -6.02
N SER A 160 30.03 45.72 -6.39
CA SER A 160 30.88 44.53 -6.08
C SER A 160 31.51 44.58 -4.67
N GLY A 161 31.57 43.48 -3.88
CA GLY A 161 32.66 42.47 -3.73
C GLY A 161 33.53 42.75 -2.48
N PRO A 162 34.49 41.89 -2.02
CA PRO A 162 34.59 40.41 -1.83
C PRO A 162 35.12 39.99 -0.42
N GLU A 163 35.35 38.68 -0.16
CA GLU A 163 36.31 37.96 0.77
C GLU A 163 35.72 36.55 1.11
N GLU A 164 36.25 35.38 0.66
CA GLU A 164 37.39 34.52 1.15
C GLU A 164 37.28 34.16 2.66
N GLU A 165 37.39 32.92 3.17
CA GLU A 165 38.14 31.68 2.82
C GLU A 165 37.60 30.44 3.67
N PRO A 166 38.21 29.22 3.77
CA PRO A 166 37.55 27.90 3.58
C PRO A 166 37.68 26.90 4.78
N GLU A 167 37.56 25.58 4.49
CA GLU A 167 37.90 24.32 5.26
C GLU A 167 36.68 23.35 5.33
N GLU A 168 36.73 22.02 5.20
CA GLU A 168 37.78 21.00 4.97
C GLU A 168 37.09 19.68 4.50
N GLU A 169 37.86 18.81 3.85
CA GLU A 169 37.53 17.46 3.34
C GLU A 169 37.39 16.42 4.47
N GLU A 170 36.70 15.29 4.23
CA GLU A 170 37.16 13.96 4.65
C GLU A 170 36.35 12.85 3.93
N ASP A 171 37.08 11.99 3.23
CA ASP A 171 36.68 10.76 2.55
C ASP A 171 36.60 9.60 3.55
N GLU A 172 35.63 8.68 3.39
CA GLU A 172 35.74 7.32 3.93
C GLU A 172 35.20 6.31 2.88
N ASP A 173 36.13 5.55 2.32
CA ASP A 173 35.93 4.27 1.65
C ASP A 173 35.49 3.21 2.67
N ASP A 174 34.66 2.23 2.28
CA ASP A 174 34.71 0.90 2.89
C ASP A 174 34.15 -0.18 1.95
N ASP A 175 34.92 -1.26 1.87
CA ASP A 175 34.82 -2.44 1.02
C ASP A 175 33.66 -3.39 1.45
N ASP A 176 32.90 -3.91 0.49
CA ASP A 176 31.97 -5.03 0.69
C ASP A 176 32.55 -6.31 0.08
N GLU A 177 32.99 -7.24 0.94
CA GLU A 177 33.31 -8.63 0.58
C GLU A 177 32.01 -9.47 0.53
N GLU A 178 31.84 -10.20 -0.58
CA GLU A 178 30.81 -11.21 -0.81
C GLU A 178 31.19 -12.53 -0.11
N ASP A 179 30.22 -13.20 0.53
CA ASP A 179 30.30 -14.64 0.82
C ASP A 179 28.95 -15.31 0.52
N GLU A 180 28.99 -16.23 -0.44
CA GLU A 180 27.98 -17.23 -0.80
C GLU A 180 28.05 -18.39 0.20
N GLU A 181 26.95 -18.90 0.77
CA GLU A 181 26.88 -20.32 1.19
C GLU A 181 25.46 -20.92 1.05
N GLU A 182 25.49 -22.21 0.73
CA GLU A 182 24.49 -23.13 0.19
C GLU A 182 23.38 -23.55 1.19
N GLU A 183 22.16 -23.81 0.69
CA GLU A 183 21.09 -24.47 1.47
C GLU A 183 20.91 -25.94 1.01
N GLU A 184 21.04 -26.88 1.94
CA GLU A 184 20.71 -28.30 1.78
C GLU A 184 19.25 -28.58 2.23
N GLU A 185 18.53 -29.37 1.44
CA GLU A 185 17.17 -29.87 1.69
C GLU A 185 17.19 -31.13 2.58
N GLU A 186 16.29 -31.24 3.56
CA GLU A 186 15.88 -32.53 4.12
C GLU A 186 14.36 -32.62 4.33
N GLU A 187 13.78 -33.69 3.78
CA GLU A 187 12.40 -34.19 3.93
C GLU A 187 12.21 -34.98 5.24
N GLU A 188 10.96 -35.17 5.67
CA GLU A 188 10.38 -36.29 6.47
C GLU A 188 9.09 -35.78 7.18
N ASP A 189 7.99 -36.50 7.41
CA ASP A 189 7.35 -37.70 6.85
C ASP A 189 5.93 -37.74 7.49
N GLU A 190 4.95 -38.33 6.81
CA GLU A 190 3.53 -38.41 7.22
C GLU A 190 3.27 -39.50 8.29
N GLU A 191 2.37 -39.24 9.26
CA GLU A 191 1.60 -40.31 9.93
C GLU A 191 0.15 -39.91 10.26
N GLU A 192 -0.75 -40.90 10.16
CA GLU A 192 -2.21 -40.79 9.94
C GLU A 192 -3.03 -41.53 11.04
N ILE A 193 -4.30 -41.09 11.27
CA ILE A 193 -5.49 -41.84 11.82
C ILE A 193 -5.63 -41.95 13.38
N PRO A 194 -6.85 -42.05 14.05
CA PRO A 194 -8.28 -42.01 13.61
C PRO A 194 -9.25 -41.06 14.37
N THR A 195 -10.38 -40.77 13.72
CA THR A 195 -11.64 -40.18 14.24
C THR A 195 -12.54 -41.16 15.02
N PRO A 196 -13.45 -40.67 15.88
CA PRO A 196 -14.74 -41.34 16.10
C PRO A 196 -15.98 -40.46 15.84
N GLN A 197 -16.99 -41.12 15.30
CA GLN A 197 -18.35 -40.67 14.97
C GLN A 197 -19.19 -40.43 16.23
N ASN A 198 -20.20 -39.55 16.15
CA ASN A 198 -21.47 -39.77 16.85
C ASN A 198 -22.66 -39.00 16.27
N GLU A 199 -23.80 -39.65 16.37
CA GLU A 199 -25.10 -39.44 15.72
C GLU A 199 -25.89 -38.24 16.25
N TYR A 200 -26.61 -37.56 15.35
CA TYR A 200 -27.66 -36.58 15.69
C TYR A 200 -29.03 -37.25 15.73
N THR A 201 -29.86 -36.90 16.72
CA THR A 201 -31.30 -37.20 16.74
C THR A 201 -32.11 -35.90 16.74
N GLU A 202 -33.09 -35.85 15.84
CA GLU A 202 -34.08 -34.79 15.66
C GLU A 202 -35.16 -34.86 16.75
N GLN A 203 -35.42 -33.76 17.47
CA GLN A 203 -36.77 -33.34 17.88
C GLN A 203 -36.69 -32.10 18.78
N GLU A 204 -37.20 -30.98 18.28
CA GLU A 204 -38.07 -30.02 18.99
C GLU A 204 -38.18 -28.72 18.19
N THR A 205 -38.94 -28.78 17.09
CA THR A 205 -39.54 -27.61 16.46
C THR A 205 -41.02 -27.62 16.79
N LYS A 206 -41.45 -26.76 17.73
CA LYS A 206 -42.80 -26.20 17.75
C LYS A 206 -42.92 -25.11 18.80
N ASP A 207 -43.69 -24.10 18.41
CA ASP A 207 -44.21 -23.01 19.21
C ASP A 207 -43.24 -21.86 19.47
N LEU A 208 -43.26 -20.87 18.56
CA LEU A 208 -43.60 -19.47 18.86
C LEU A 208 -43.59 -18.64 17.55
N ASN A 209 -44.58 -18.91 16.69
CA ASN A 209 -45.00 -17.98 15.64
C ASN A 209 -46.01 -17.00 16.24
N SER A 210 -45.58 -15.79 16.60
CA SER A 210 -46.45 -14.59 16.69
C SER A 210 -45.67 -13.33 17.07
N ALA A 211 -44.84 -12.84 16.16
CA ALA A 211 -44.52 -11.42 16.03
C ALA A 211 -43.98 -11.20 14.61
N GLU A 212 -44.52 -10.22 13.90
CA GLU A 212 -44.07 -9.81 12.57
C GLU A 212 -42.56 -9.54 12.57
N LYS A 213 -41.79 -10.51 12.10
CA LYS A 213 -40.39 -10.34 11.80
C LYS A 213 -40.32 -10.08 10.31
N ILE A 214 -40.13 -8.81 9.94
CA ILE A 214 -39.59 -8.44 8.65
C ILE A 214 -38.17 -9.01 8.63
N THR A 215 -38.05 -10.30 8.32
CA THR A 215 -36.78 -10.91 7.94
C THR A 215 -36.56 -10.48 6.50
N CYS A 216 -35.64 -9.53 6.33
CA CYS A 216 -34.95 -9.34 5.07
C CYS A 216 -34.20 -10.65 4.80
N GLU A 217 -34.88 -11.60 4.16
CA GLU A 217 -34.22 -12.62 3.37
C GLU A 217 -33.63 -11.89 2.16
N THR A 218 -32.47 -11.25 2.38
CA THR A 218 -31.63 -10.82 1.28
C THR A 218 -31.17 -12.10 0.62
N SER A 219 -31.84 -12.51 -0.47
CA SER A 219 -31.20 -13.42 -1.42
C SER A 219 -29.83 -12.81 -1.70
N MET A 220 -28.74 -13.55 -1.49
CA MET A 220 -27.37 -13.03 -1.58
C MET A 220 -27.06 -12.61 -3.02
N SER A 221 -27.55 -11.45 -3.44
CA SER A 221 -27.09 -10.76 -4.62
C SER A 221 -25.66 -10.32 -4.30
N SER A 222 -24.71 -10.81 -5.07
CA SER A 222 -23.30 -10.43 -4.96
C SER A 222 -23.15 -8.92 -5.09
N THR A 223 -22.40 -8.31 -4.17
CA THR A 223 -22.15 -6.87 -4.19
C THR A 223 -21.15 -6.54 -5.31
N PRO A 224 -21.11 -5.29 -5.81
CA PRO A 224 -20.09 -4.88 -6.78
C PRO A 224 -18.67 -5.14 -6.28
N ALA A 225 -18.40 -4.95 -4.99
CA ALA A 225 -17.10 -5.25 -4.39
C ALA A 225 -16.73 -6.74 -4.48
N THR A 226 -17.67 -7.64 -4.19
CA THR A 226 -17.45 -9.09 -4.30
C THR A 226 -17.21 -9.52 -5.74
N ILE A 227 -17.98 -8.98 -6.68
CA ILE A 227 -17.86 -9.29 -8.11
C ILE A 227 -16.52 -8.80 -8.64
N ILE A 228 -16.17 -7.53 -8.39
CA ILE A 228 -14.90 -6.94 -8.79
C ILE A 228 -13.74 -7.76 -8.23
N SER A 229 -13.74 -8.08 -6.92
CA SER A 229 -12.66 -8.87 -6.31
C SER A 229 -12.50 -10.25 -6.96
N LYS A 230 -13.60 -10.87 -7.38
CA LYS A 230 -13.58 -12.16 -8.08
C LYS A 230 -12.97 -12.04 -9.49
N ILE A 231 -13.50 -11.14 -10.31
CA ILE A 231 -13.06 -10.99 -11.71
C ILE A 231 -11.66 -10.39 -11.83
N TRP A 232 -11.23 -9.60 -10.84
CA TRP A 232 -9.92 -8.94 -10.87
C TRP A 232 -8.76 -9.93 -10.97
N SER A 233 -8.93 -11.14 -10.42
CA SER A 233 -7.95 -12.23 -10.57
C SER A 233 -7.71 -12.65 -12.02
N ARG A 234 -8.64 -12.38 -12.95
CA ARG A 234 -8.50 -12.64 -14.39
C ARG A 234 -8.01 -11.43 -15.18
N ILE A 235 -8.20 -10.23 -14.64
CA ILE A 235 -7.79 -8.96 -15.26
C ILE A 235 -6.34 -8.65 -14.89
N ALA A 236 -6.08 -8.51 -13.59
CA ALA A 236 -4.81 -8.11 -13.04
C ALA A 236 -4.60 -8.72 -11.64
N PRO A 237 -4.15 -10.00 -11.55
CA PRO A 237 -3.95 -10.69 -10.29
C PRO A 237 -3.18 -9.83 -9.27
N LEU A 238 -3.72 -9.71 -8.04
CA LEU A 238 -3.14 -8.84 -7.01
C LEU A 238 -1.69 -9.20 -6.63
N LYS A 239 -1.31 -10.46 -6.81
CA LYS A 239 0.07 -10.93 -6.57
C LYS A 239 1.12 -10.36 -7.54
N LEU A 240 0.69 -9.67 -8.60
CA LEU A 240 1.58 -8.96 -9.52
C LEU A 240 1.93 -7.55 -9.02
N ALA A 241 1.28 -7.07 -7.95
CA ALA A 241 1.60 -5.78 -7.37
C ALA A 241 3.01 -5.76 -6.76
N GLY A 242 3.60 -4.57 -6.69
CA GLY A 242 4.83 -4.36 -5.93
C GLY A 242 4.64 -4.74 -4.45
N SER A 243 5.67 -5.29 -3.82
CA SER A 243 5.61 -5.72 -2.41
C SER A 243 5.30 -4.59 -1.42
N TRP A 244 5.57 -3.34 -1.83
CA TRP A 244 5.29 -2.11 -1.09
C TRP A 244 3.89 -1.54 -1.34
N ASP A 245 3.16 -2.10 -2.31
CA ASP A 245 1.91 -1.53 -2.80
C ASP A 245 0.70 -1.93 -1.95
N ASN A 246 -0.39 -1.16 -2.05
CA ASN A 246 -1.65 -1.44 -1.39
C ASN A 246 -2.81 -1.49 -2.40
N VAL A 247 -3.07 -2.68 -2.93
CA VAL A 247 -4.07 -2.94 -3.99
C VAL A 247 -5.22 -3.81 -3.49
N GLY A 248 -6.29 -3.91 -4.28
CA GLY A 248 -7.47 -4.69 -3.96
C GLY A 248 -8.59 -3.87 -3.31
N LEU A 249 -9.48 -4.53 -2.59
CA LEU A 249 -10.58 -3.88 -1.88
C LEU A 249 -10.06 -3.14 -0.65
N LEU A 250 -10.02 -1.80 -0.71
CA LEU A 250 -9.48 -0.96 0.37
C LEU A 250 -10.56 -0.46 1.33
N ILE A 251 -11.77 -0.21 0.84
CA ILE A 251 -12.93 0.15 1.64
C ILE A 251 -14.12 -0.69 1.18
N GLU A 252 -14.66 -1.50 2.06
CA GLU A 252 -15.94 -2.17 1.85
C GLU A 252 -17.07 -1.35 2.50
N ALA A 253 -18.10 -1.01 1.73
CA ALA A 253 -19.23 -0.29 2.27
C ALA A 253 -20.11 -1.22 3.14
N PRO A 254 -20.32 -0.88 4.44
CA PRO A 254 -20.99 -1.78 5.37
C PRO A 254 -22.51 -1.83 5.20
N ASN A 255 -23.11 -0.81 4.59
CA ASN A 255 -24.56 -0.66 4.46
C ASN A 255 -24.94 -0.44 3.00
N ILE A 256 -25.26 -1.53 2.30
CA ILE A 256 -25.72 -1.49 0.90
C ILE A 256 -27.24 -1.61 0.91
N THR A 257 -27.93 -0.48 0.78
CA THR A 257 -29.41 -0.45 0.71
C THR A 257 -29.94 -0.76 -0.69
N ARG A 258 -29.13 -0.49 -1.72
CA ARG A 258 -29.40 -0.77 -3.13
C ARG A 258 -28.10 -1.17 -3.80
N ILE A 259 -28.15 -2.24 -4.60
CA ILE A 259 -27.02 -2.66 -5.43
C ILE A 259 -27.06 -1.84 -6.72
N SER A 260 -26.06 -0.98 -6.91
CA SER A 260 -25.84 -0.28 -8.17
C SER A 260 -24.83 -1.05 -9.02
N LYS A 261 -25.18 -1.34 -10.28
CA LYS A 261 -24.30 -1.98 -11.28
C LYS A 261 -23.41 -0.97 -12.01
N LYS A 262 -23.08 0.15 -11.37
CA LYS A 262 -22.21 1.17 -11.93
C LYS A 262 -20.87 1.18 -11.21
N ILE A 263 -19.79 1.20 -11.98
CA ILE A 263 -18.41 1.31 -11.49
C ILE A 263 -17.85 2.65 -11.97
N LEU A 264 -17.21 3.42 -11.09
CA LEU A 264 -16.49 4.63 -11.48
C LEU A 264 -14.97 4.36 -11.50
N LEU A 265 -14.35 4.46 -12.67
CA LEU A 265 -12.90 4.46 -12.84
C LEU A 265 -12.32 5.85 -12.61
N THR A 266 -11.21 5.93 -11.88
CA THR A 266 -10.47 7.17 -11.63
C THR A 266 -8.99 6.84 -11.43
N ILE A 267 -8.09 7.77 -11.76
CA ILE A 267 -6.71 7.75 -11.30
C ILE A 267 -6.65 8.10 -9.82
N ASP A 268 -7.09 9.32 -9.46
CA ASP A 268 -7.00 9.85 -8.09
C ASP A 268 -8.38 10.07 -7.46
N LEU A 269 -8.61 9.47 -6.29
CA LEU A 269 -9.83 9.72 -5.52
C LEU A 269 -9.75 11.07 -4.79
N THR A 270 -10.21 12.14 -5.45
CA THR A 270 -10.31 13.48 -4.86
C THR A 270 -11.71 13.73 -4.26
N PRO A 271 -11.91 14.82 -3.47
CA PRO A 271 -13.25 15.22 -3.02
C PRO A 271 -14.25 15.48 -4.16
N ALA A 272 -13.77 15.93 -5.33
CA ALA A 272 -14.63 16.15 -6.49
C ALA A 272 -15.09 14.81 -7.09
N VAL A 273 -14.18 13.86 -7.25
CA VAL A 273 -14.50 12.48 -7.69
C VAL A 273 -15.42 11.77 -6.69
N CYS A 274 -15.21 11.96 -5.39
CA CYS A 274 -16.11 11.44 -4.35
C CYS A 274 -17.54 11.96 -4.52
N LYS A 275 -17.69 13.26 -4.75
CA LYS A 275 -18.99 13.88 -5.00
C LYS A 275 -19.62 13.32 -6.27
N GLU A 276 -18.86 13.20 -7.36
CA GLU A 276 -19.31 12.61 -8.62
C GLU A 276 -19.82 11.17 -8.44
N ALA A 277 -19.07 10.33 -7.72
CA ALA A 277 -19.43 8.94 -7.44
C ALA A 277 -20.79 8.83 -6.73
N ILE A 278 -21.01 9.67 -5.70
CA ILE A 278 -22.27 9.71 -4.95
C ILE A 278 -23.40 10.22 -5.85
N ASP A 279 -23.19 11.30 -6.61
CA ASP A 279 -24.21 11.88 -7.48
C ASP A 279 -24.62 10.93 -8.61
N LYS A 280 -23.68 10.12 -9.12
CA LYS A 280 -23.93 9.13 -10.18
C LYS A 280 -24.51 7.80 -9.65
N ASP A 281 -24.69 7.66 -8.33
CA ASP A 281 -25.20 6.47 -7.65
C ASP A 281 -24.39 5.22 -8.03
N VAL A 282 -23.05 5.29 -7.92
CA VAL A 282 -22.18 4.15 -8.26
C VAL A 282 -22.08 3.14 -7.12
N GLY A 283 -21.92 1.86 -7.46
CA GLY A 283 -21.77 0.79 -6.47
C GLY A 283 -20.34 0.63 -5.96
N LEU A 284 -19.35 1.03 -6.77
CA LEU A 284 -17.94 0.96 -6.43
C LEU A 284 -17.13 2.00 -7.20
N VAL A 285 -16.13 2.58 -6.53
CA VAL A 285 -15.06 3.37 -7.15
C VAL A 285 -13.84 2.47 -7.31
N LEU A 286 -13.31 2.38 -8.52
CA LEU A 286 -12.06 1.72 -8.84
C LEU A 286 -11.02 2.81 -9.11
N ALA A 287 -10.16 3.03 -8.12
CA ALA A 287 -9.07 3.99 -8.20
C ALA A 287 -7.80 3.31 -8.75
N TYR A 288 -7.06 4.00 -9.62
CA TYR A 288 -5.76 3.56 -10.06
C TYR A 288 -4.77 3.73 -8.91
N HIS A 289 -4.66 4.93 -8.36
CA HIS A 289 -3.86 5.19 -7.18
C HIS A 289 -4.60 4.79 -5.91
N PRO A 290 -3.95 4.09 -4.98
CA PRO A 290 -4.58 3.70 -3.72
C PRO A 290 -4.83 4.92 -2.83
N PRO A 291 -6.09 5.28 -2.52
CA PRO A 291 -6.39 6.37 -1.59
C PRO A 291 -5.94 6.06 -0.16
N ILE A 292 -5.69 4.80 0.16
CA ILE A 292 -5.01 4.38 1.38
C ILE A 292 -3.67 3.82 0.94
N PHE A 293 -2.64 4.66 0.81
CA PHE A 293 -1.32 4.19 0.39
C PHE A 293 -0.49 3.65 1.57
N SER A 294 -0.63 4.26 2.74
CA SER A 294 0.02 3.84 3.99
C SER A 294 -1.01 3.61 5.08
N GLY A 295 -0.63 2.81 6.09
CA GLY A 295 -1.49 2.49 7.22
C GLY A 295 -2.04 3.74 7.91
N LEU A 296 -3.36 3.86 7.97
CA LEU A 296 -4.03 4.99 8.62
C LEU A 296 -3.97 4.84 10.14
N LYS A 297 -3.41 5.85 10.83
CA LYS A 297 -3.47 5.94 12.31
C LYS A 297 -4.82 6.42 12.82
N SER A 298 -5.59 7.10 11.98
CA SER A 298 -6.95 7.56 12.26
C SER A 298 -7.71 7.78 10.95
N LEU A 299 -9.03 7.67 10.99
CA LEU A 299 -9.93 7.93 9.86
C LEU A 299 -11.03 8.91 10.32
N THR A 300 -10.93 10.17 9.91
CA THR A 300 -11.79 11.26 10.40
C THR A 300 -12.24 12.19 9.29
N LEU A 301 -13.24 13.04 9.58
CA LEU A 301 -13.71 14.05 8.63
C LEU A 301 -12.77 15.27 8.48
N ALA A 302 -11.68 15.34 9.27
CA ALA A 302 -10.76 16.47 9.25
C ALA A 302 -9.80 16.46 8.04
N ASN A 303 -9.43 15.26 7.57
CA ASN A 303 -8.63 15.11 6.37
C ASN A 303 -9.57 14.93 5.15
N PRO A 304 -9.39 15.68 4.04
CA PRO A 304 -10.30 15.62 2.89
C PRO A 304 -10.42 14.24 2.22
N LEU A 305 -9.33 13.48 2.14
CA LEU A 305 -9.32 12.13 1.56
C LEU A 305 -10.06 11.16 2.47
N GLN A 306 -9.76 11.19 3.77
CA GLN A 306 -10.46 10.37 4.77
C GLN A 306 -11.96 10.69 4.84
N ALA A 307 -12.32 11.97 4.78
CA ALA A 307 -13.71 12.42 4.71
C ALA A 307 -14.42 11.87 3.47
N SER A 308 -13.72 11.80 2.34
CA SER A 308 -14.24 11.23 1.09
C SER A 308 -14.49 9.73 1.24
N LEU A 309 -13.52 8.97 1.78
CA LEU A 309 -13.68 7.54 2.06
C LEU A 309 -14.85 7.25 3.01
N LEU A 310 -14.98 8.03 4.09
CA LEU A 310 -16.10 7.92 5.04
C LEU A 310 -17.45 8.21 4.38
N ARG A 311 -17.52 9.21 3.49
CA ARG A 311 -18.75 9.55 2.75
C ARG A 311 -19.14 8.46 1.75
N LEU A 312 -18.17 7.89 1.03
CA LEU A 312 -18.42 6.77 0.10
C LEU A 312 -18.94 5.54 0.86
N ALA A 313 -18.26 5.13 1.93
CA ALA A 313 -18.69 4.01 2.76
C ALA A 313 -20.10 4.23 3.34
N ALA A 314 -20.38 5.43 3.85
CA ALA A 314 -21.70 5.78 4.37
C ALA A 314 -22.80 5.81 3.29
N SER A 315 -22.41 6.00 2.02
CA SER A 315 -23.31 6.01 0.86
C SER A 315 -23.47 4.63 0.21
N GLY A 316 -22.89 3.57 0.79
CA GLY A 316 -22.98 2.23 0.21
C GLY A 316 -21.99 1.98 -0.94
N ILE A 317 -20.95 2.81 -1.10
CA ILE A 317 -20.00 2.76 -2.21
C ILE A 317 -18.65 2.22 -1.72
N SER A 318 -18.24 1.08 -2.24
CA SER A 318 -16.93 0.48 -1.94
C SER A 318 -15.81 1.11 -2.77
N VAL A 319 -14.57 0.96 -2.33
CA VAL A 319 -13.38 1.46 -3.02
C VAL A 319 -12.37 0.33 -3.23
N PHE A 320 -12.02 0.11 -4.50
CA PHE A 320 -11.01 -0.85 -4.93
C PHE A 320 -9.83 -0.11 -5.57
N SER A 321 -8.61 -0.59 -5.37
CA SER A 321 -7.39 -0.03 -5.96
C SER A 321 -6.70 -1.05 -6.88
N ALA A 322 -6.33 -0.61 -8.08
CA ALA A 322 -5.66 -1.43 -9.07
C ALA A 322 -4.13 -1.25 -9.06
N HIS A 323 -3.69 0.00 -9.16
CA HIS A 323 -2.29 0.45 -9.15
C HIS A 323 -1.32 -0.43 -9.92
N THR A 324 -0.22 -0.87 -9.29
CA THR A 324 0.89 -1.55 -9.97
C THR A 324 0.51 -2.90 -10.59
N THR A 325 -0.65 -3.48 -10.23
CA THR A 325 -1.16 -4.67 -10.94
C THR A 325 -1.43 -4.38 -12.41
N LEU A 326 -1.97 -3.20 -12.75
CA LEU A 326 -2.20 -2.78 -14.13
C LEU A 326 -0.92 -2.37 -14.85
N ASP A 327 0.09 -1.91 -14.10
CA ASP A 327 1.41 -1.62 -14.66
C ASP A 327 2.16 -2.90 -15.04
N ALA A 328 1.93 -3.99 -14.31
CA ALA A 328 2.66 -5.23 -14.46
C ALA A 328 2.12 -6.14 -15.57
N ILE A 329 0.80 -6.19 -15.76
CA ILE A 329 0.17 -7.18 -16.64
C ILE A 329 0.50 -6.98 -18.12
N PRO A 330 0.54 -8.06 -18.93
CA PRO A 330 0.51 -7.96 -20.39
C PRO A 330 -0.74 -7.18 -20.83
N ASN A 331 -0.60 -6.34 -21.86
CA ASN A 331 -1.66 -5.44 -22.33
C ASN A 331 -2.13 -4.40 -21.29
N GLY A 332 -1.34 -4.17 -20.24
CA GLY A 332 -1.57 -3.16 -19.20
C GLY A 332 -1.16 -1.74 -19.60
N THR A 333 -0.97 -0.88 -18.59
CA THR A 333 -0.67 0.55 -18.76
C THR A 333 0.60 0.77 -19.58
N ASN A 334 1.67 0.02 -19.29
CA ASN A 334 2.95 0.17 -19.99
C ASN A 334 2.89 -0.35 -21.44
N ASP A 335 2.10 -1.41 -21.70
CA ASP A 335 1.82 -1.89 -23.06
C ASP A 335 1.04 -0.86 -23.88
N PHE A 336 0.10 -0.14 -23.25
CA PHE A 336 -0.62 0.96 -23.87
C PHE A 336 0.34 2.10 -24.25
N LEU A 337 1.29 2.48 -23.39
CA LEU A 337 2.28 3.52 -23.67
C LEU A 337 3.18 3.21 -24.88
N VAL A 338 3.53 1.93 -25.09
CA VAL A 338 4.32 1.54 -26.27
C VAL A 338 3.48 1.27 -27.52
N SER A 339 2.15 1.27 -27.42
CA SER A 339 1.26 0.93 -28.54
C SER A 339 1.49 1.73 -29.84
N PRO A 340 1.93 3.00 -29.84
CA PRO A 340 2.25 3.73 -31.08
C PRO A 340 3.49 3.21 -31.82
N PHE A 341 4.24 2.29 -31.21
CA PHE A 341 5.48 1.72 -31.74
C PHE A 341 5.38 0.22 -32.06
N LYS A 342 4.32 -0.46 -31.61
CA LYS A 342 4.01 -1.86 -31.99
C LYS A 342 3.54 -1.87 -33.46
N PRO A 343 4.30 -2.46 -34.39
CA PRO A 343 4.25 -3.91 -34.54
C PRO A 343 5.61 -4.62 -34.54
N HIS A 344 6.69 -3.91 -34.20
CA HIS A 344 8.07 -4.44 -34.26
C HIS A 344 8.37 -5.36 -33.06
N ALA A 345 8.95 -6.52 -33.34
CA ALA A 345 9.04 -7.64 -32.40
C ALA A 345 10.27 -7.58 -31.50
N ASP A 346 10.09 -7.13 -30.26
CA ASP A 346 10.75 -7.61 -29.03
C ASP A 346 10.26 -6.74 -27.86
N LEU A 347 8.98 -6.90 -27.50
CA LEU A 347 8.43 -6.24 -26.32
C LEU A 347 8.59 -7.15 -25.12
N ARG A 348 9.26 -6.65 -24.09
CA ARG A 348 9.43 -7.39 -22.83
C ARG A 348 9.36 -6.44 -21.62
N PRO A 349 9.06 -6.95 -20.43
CA PRO A 349 9.13 -6.15 -19.22
C PRO A 349 10.57 -5.66 -18.96
N CYS A 350 10.71 -4.45 -18.38
CA CYS A 350 12.01 -3.97 -17.91
C CYS A 350 12.49 -4.77 -16.69
N SER A 351 11.55 -5.16 -15.84
CA SER A 351 11.79 -6.05 -14.70
C SER A 351 10.71 -7.15 -14.70
N PRO A 352 11.01 -8.34 -15.25
CA PRO A 352 10.08 -9.46 -15.29
C PRO A 352 9.60 -9.87 -13.89
N CYS A 353 8.36 -10.35 -13.79
CA CYS A 353 7.86 -10.99 -12.58
C CYS A 353 8.55 -12.35 -12.40
N GLY A 354 9.08 -12.63 -11.20
CA GLY A 354 9.78 -13.89 -10.94
C GLY A 354 8.87 -15.13 -10.96
N SER A 355 7.62 -14.98 -10.47
CA SER A 355 6.66 -16.08 -10.34
C SER A 355 5.27 -15.69 -10.87
N PRO A 356 5.13 -15.50 -12.20
CA PRO A 356 3.87 -15.06 -12.78
C PRO A 356 2.76 -16.10 -12.60
N PRO A 357 1.49 -15.67 -12.41
CA PRO A 357 0.34 -16.55 -12.57
C PRO A 357 0.23 -17.09 -14.00
N SER A 358 -0.45 -18.23 -14.16
CA SER A 358 -0.81 -18.76 -15.48
C SER A 358 -1.64 -17.73 -16.26
N GLY A 359 -1.28 -17.51 -17.52
CA GLY A 359 -1.87 -16.49 -18.40
C GLY A 359 -1.23 -15.11 -18.28
N PHE A 360 -0.22 -14.95 -17.44
CA PHE A 360 0.50 -13.70 -17.19
C PHE A 360 2.02 -13.89 -17.29
N GLU A 361 2.48 -14.80 -18.14
CA GLU A 361 3.88 -15.21 -18.27
C GLU A 361 4.81 -14.02 -18.60
N ASP A 362 4.30 -13.05 -19.37
CA ASP A 362 5.03 -11.83 -19.76
C ASP A 362 4.84 -10.65 -18.77
N ALA A 363 4.31 -10.91 -17.57
CA ALA A 363 4.11 -9.86 -16.58
C ALA A 363 5.43 -9.33 -16.01
N GLY A 364 5.45 -8.05 -15.66
CA GLY A 364 6.59 -7.38 -15.05
C GLY A 364 6.47 -5.86 -15.15
N VAL A 365 7.31 -5.13 -14.44
CA VAL A 365 7.23 -3.67 -14.36
C VAL A 365 7.93 -3.01 -15.55
N GLY A 366 7.31 -1.95 -16.08
CA GLY A 366 7.80 -1.22 -17.25
C GLY A 366 7.80 -2.08 -18.53
N ARG A 367 8.08 -1.47 -19.67
CA ARG A 367 8.30 -2.19 -20.93
C ARG A 367 9.51 -1.65 -21.64
N ILE A 368 10.27 -2.52 -22.28
CA ILE A 368 11.28 -2.14 -23.25
C ILE A 368 10.91 -2.76 -24.60
N ILE A 369 11.01 -1.96 -25.65
CA ILE A 369 10.76 -2.37 -27.03
C ILE A 369 11.97 -2.03 -27.89
N GLU A 370 12.32 -2.95 -28.78
CA GLU A 370 13.29 -2.72 -29.85
C GLU A 370 12.57 -2.59 -31.20
N LEU A 371 12.83 -1.49 -31.90
CA LEU A 371 12.25 -1.19 -33.20
C LEU A 371 13.14 -1.77 -34.31
N GLU A 372 12.51 -2.41 -35.30
CA GLU A 372 13.21 -2.89 -36.51
C GLU A 372 13.83 -1.71 -37.29
N GLU A 373 13.05 -0.64 -37.44
CA GLU A 373 13.46 0.62 -38.05
C GLU A 373 13.47 1.73 -37.00
N GLY A 374 14.63 2.37 -36.84
CA GLY A 374 14.79 3.45 -35.87
C GLY A 374 14.00 4.70 -36.27
N LEU A 375 13.52 5.44 -35.28
CA LEU A 375 12.72 6.66 -35.47
C LEU A 375 13.50 7.90 -35.03
N ALA A 376 13.33 9.00 -35.76
CA ALA A 376 13.76 10.30 -35.27
C ALA A 376 12.98 10.67 -34.00
N ILE A 377 13.64 11.31 -33.03
CA ILE A 377 13.04 11.64 -31.73
C ILE A 377 11.80 12.54 -31.86
N GLU A 378 11.75 13.38 -32.89
CA GLU A 378 10.60 14.24 -33.18
C GLU A 378 9.35 13.44 -33.59
N GLU A 379 9.53 12.33 -34.32
CA GLU A 379 8.42 11.43 -34.66
C GLU A 379 7.97 10.63 -33.42
N VAL A 380 8.90 10.24 -32.54
CA VAL A 380 8.55 9.62 -31.26
C VAL A 380 7.71 10.57 -30.40
N VAL A 381 8.18 11.81 -30.20
CA VAL A 381 7.44 12.84 -29.46
C VAL A 381 6.05 13.07 -30.04
N LYS A 382 5.93 13.16 -31.36
CA LYS A 382 4.64 13.34 -32.05
C LYS A 382 3.68 12.17 -31.78
N ARG A 383 4.18 10.92 -31.81
CA ARG A 383 3.37 9.72 -31.50
C ARG A 383 2.93 9.70 -30.04
N VAL A 384 3.81 10.03 -29.10
CA VAL A 384 3.50 10.11 -27.66
C VAL A 384 2.43 11.18 -27.39
N LYS A 385 2.63 12.40 -27.92
CA LYS A 385 1.65 13.49 -27.78
C LYS A 385 0.28 13.10 -28.31
N LYS A 386 0.22 12.41 -29.46
CA LYS A 386 -1.03 11.92 -30.03
C LYS A 386 -1.68 10.82 -29.18
N LEU A 387 -0.90 9.90 -28.61
CA LEU A 387 -1.42 8.84 -27.75
C LEU A 387 -2.05 9.40 -26.48
N LEU A 388 -1.35 10.33 -25.83
CA LEU A 388 -1.72 10.89 -24.53
C LEU A 388 -2.59 12.15 -24.62
N ASP A 389 -2.90 12.62 -25.83
CA ASP A 389 -3.62 13.87 -26.10
C ASP A 389 -2.98 15.10 -25.43
N LEU A 390 -1.65 15.20 -25.51
CA LEU A 390 -0.86 16.26 -24.88
C LEU A 390 -0.40 17.32 -25.89
N GLU A 391 -0.58 18.60 -25.54
CA GLU A 391 -0.06 19.72 -26.33
C GLU A 391 1.45 19.89 -26.17
N PHE A 392 2.02 19.57 -25.01
CA PHE A 392 3.45 19.68 -24.72
C PHE A 392 3.95 18.46 -23.94
N VAL A 393 5.22 18.14 -24.12
CA VAL A 393 5.98 17.17 -23.32
C VAL A 393 7.33 17.81 -22.98
N GLN A 394 7.97 17.35 -21.91
CA GLN A 394 9.34 17.74 -21.61
C GLN A 394 10.29 16.73 -22.23
N LEU A 395 11.27 17.21 -22.99
CA LEU A 395 12.29 16.39 -23.63
C LEU A 395 13.67 16.77 -23.10
N SER A 396 14.34 15.80 -22.47
CA SER A 396 15.76 15.83 -22.18
C SER A 396 16.48 15.04 -23.26
N LYS A 397 17.15 15.73 -24.19
CA LYS A 397 17.89 15.08 -25.28
C LYS A 397 19.34 14.87 -24.86
N SER A 398 19.80 13.62 -24.88
CA SER A 398 21.22 13.32 -24.70
C SER A 398 22.02 13.72 -25.95
N PRO A 399 23.19 14.36 -25.81
CA PRO A 399 24.08 14.64 -26.94
C PRO A 399 24.70 13.37 -27.54
N ASP A 400 24.80 12.29 -26.75
CA ASP A 400 25.42 11.02 -27.13
C ASP A 400 24.38 9.96 -27.54
N ALA A 401 23.08 10.31 -27.53
CA ALA A 401 22.03 9.43 -28.04
C ALA A 401 22.16 9.24 -29.56
N PRO A 402 21.77 8.05 -30.08
CA PRO A 402 21.78 7.81 -31.51
C PRO A 402 20.81 8.74 -32.24
N GLU A 403 21.13 9.05 -33.50
CA GLU A 403 20.29 9.90 -34.37
C GLU A 403 18.89 9.28 -34.58
N LEU A 404 18.82 7.95 -34.63
CA LEU A 404 17.58 7.19 -34.73
C LEU A 404 17.40 6.32 -33.48
N ILE A 405 16.29 6.55 -32.78
CA ILE A 405 15.87 5.81 -31.59
C ILE A 405 15.37 4.43 -32.02
N LYS A 406 16.00 3.36 -31.51
CA LYS A 406 15.61 1.97 -31.73
C LYS A 406 15.14 1.29 -30.47
N LYS A 407 15.74 1.58 -29.32
CA LYS A 407 15.38 0.97 -28.04
C LYS A 407 14.68 1.99 -27.17
N ILE A 408 13.41 1.72 -26.84
CA ILE A 408 12.59 2.60 -26.01
C ILE A 408 12.18 1.82 -24.76
N ALA A 409 12.55 2.34 -23.58
CA ALA A 409 12.05 1.83 -22.31
C ALA A 409 11.00 2.78 -21.74
N VAL A 410 9.89 2.25 -21.26
CA VAL A 410 8.76 3.01 -20.74
C VAL A 410 8.37 2.52 -19.36
N CYS A 411 7.94 3.45 -18.52
CA CYS A 411 7.28 3.16 -17.25
C CYS A 411 6.32 4.30 -16.96
N ALA A 412 5.02 4.03 -16.92
CA ALA A 412 4.00 5.00 -16.50
C ALA A 412 4.27 5.49 -15.07
N GLY A 413 3.75 6.66 -14.72
CA GLY A 413 3.94 7.28 -13.42
C GLY A 413 5.40 7.71 -13.15
N SER A 414 5.90 7.42 -11.96
CA SER A 414 7.29 7.70 -11.57
C SER A 414 8.23 6.53 -11.90
N GLY A 415 8.76 6.51 -13.13
CA GLY A 415 9.47 5.34 -13.68
C GLY A 415 10.95 5.21 -13.36
N GLU A 416 11.54 6.14 -12.60
CA GLU A 416 12.99 6.24 -12.41
C GLU A 416 13.67 4.94 -11.93
N SER A 417 13.12 4.32 -10.88
CA SER A 417 13.69 3.12 -10.27
C SER A 417 13.64 1.88 -11.18
N VAL A 418 12.75 1.90 -12.18
CA VAL A 418 12.58 0.84 -13.17
C VAL A 418 13.49 1.09 -14.37
N LEU A 419 13.48 2.31 -14.88
CA LEU A 419 14.18 2.67 -16.11
C LEU A 419 15.69 2.76 -15.93
N ASN A 420 16.18 3.17 -14.76
CA ASN A 420 17.62 3.25 -14.48
C ASN A 420 18.35 1.89 -14.51
N LYS A 421 17.60 0.78 -14.47
CA LYS A 421 18.13 -0.60 -14.47
C LYS A 421 18.30 -1.20 -15.87
N VAL A 422 17.81 -0.52 -16.91
CA VAL A 422 17.92 -0.98 -18.30
C VAL A 422 18.78 0.00 -19.11
N GLN A 423 19.24 -0.41 -20.29
CA GLN A 423 19.87 0.49 -21.25
C GLN A 423 18.94 0.66 -22.45
N ALA A 424 18.62 1.90 -22.80
CA ALA A 424 17.81 2.24 -23.96
C ALA A 424 18.29 3.55 -24.59
N ASP A 425 17.89 3.80 -25.84
CA ASP A 425 18.16 5.07 -26.51
C ASP A 425 17.25 6.18 -25.96
N LEU A 426 16.06 5.79 -25.49
CA LEU A 426 15.03 6.67 -24.99
C LEU A 426 14.28 6.07 -23.80
N TYR A 427 14.08 6.89 -22.78
CA TYR A 427 13.13 6.67 -21.69
C TYR A 427 11.86 7.49 -21.90
N LEU A 428 10.71 6.87 -21.62
CA LEU A 428 9.40 7.52 -21.61
C LEU A 428 8.71 7.24 -20.27
N THR A 429 8.45 8.29 -19.50
CA THR A 429 7.79 8.16 -18.19
C THR A 429 6.97 9.40 -17.86
N GLY A 430 6.20 9.35 -16.77
CA GLY A 430 5.51 10.52 -16.25
C GLY A 430 6.49 11.48 -15.61
N GLU A 431 7.34 10.97 -14.73
CA GLU A 431 8.25 11.74 -13.87
C GLU A 431 9.62 11.09 -13.71
N MET A 432 10.65 11.93 -13.58
CA MET A 432 12.03 11.51 -13.24
C MET A 432 12.75 12.67 -12.54
N GLY A 433 13.58 12.35 -11.54
CA GLY A 433 14.37 13.34 -10.80
C GLY A 433 15.45 14.01 -11.65
N HIS A 434 15.85 15.23 -11.27
CA HIS A 434 16.84 16.03 -12.01
C HIS A 434 18.19 15.30 -12.21
N HIS A 435 18.75 14.74 -11.14
CA HIS A 435 20.03 14.02 -11.22
C HIS A 435 19.91 12.74 -12.05
N SER A 436 18.76 12.08 -12.02
CA SER A 436 18.51 10.87 -12.81
C SER A 436 18.35 11.19 -14.31
N LEU A 437 17.78 12.34 -14.66
CA LEU A 437 17.81 12.85 -16.04
C LEU A 437 19.25 13.11 -16.52
N LEU A 438 20.09 13.74 -15.69
CA LEU A 438 21.50 13.98 -16.02
C LEU A 438 22.26 12.66 -16.20
N ALA A 439 22.03 11.70 -15.31
CA ALA A 439 22.65 10.38 -15.38
C ALA A 439 22.21 9.59 -16.62
N ALA A 440 20.91 9.64 -16.97
CA ALA A 440 20.40 9.04 -18.21
C ALA A 440 21.05 9.69 -19.44
N ASN A 441 21.12 11.02 -19.48
CA ASN A 441 21.76 11.73 -20.59
C ASN A 441 23.24 11.36 -20.74
N ALA A 442 23.98 11.26 -19.63
CA ALA A 442 25.39 10.88 -19.64
C ALA A 442 25.63 9.43 -20.11
N LYS A 443 24.61 8.56 -20.02
CA LYS A 443 24.62 7.19 -20.57
C LYS A 443 24.19 7.11 -22.04
N GLY A 444 24.01 8.24 -22.71
CA GLY A 444 23.51 8.28 -24.09
C GLY A 444 21.99 8.05 -24.22
N THR A 445 21.24 8.16 -23.13
CA THR A 445 19.78 7.94 -23.12
C THR A 445 19.04 9.26 -23.06
N SER A 446 18.18 9.54 -24.04
CA SER A 446 17.25 10.68 -23.97
C SER A 446 16.04 10.33 -23.09
N VAL A 447 15.33 11.32 -22.57
CA VAL A 447 14.16 11.12 -21.70
C VAL A 447 13.00 12.02 -22.13
N ILE A 448 11.81 11.46 -22.26
CA ILE A 448 10.55 12.19 -22.43
C ILE A 448 9.72 12.06 -21.15
N LEU A 449 9.35 13.20 -20.57
CA LEU A 449 8.43 13.29 -19.44
C LEU A 449 7.07 13.82 -19.90
N CYS A 450 6.01 13.12 -19.50
CA CYS A 450 4.64 13.42 -19.91
C CYS A 450 3.73 13.86 -18.75
N GLY A 451 4.24 13.88 -17.51
CA GLY A 451 3.45 14.06 -16.29
C GLY A 451 2.87 12.73 -15.79
N HIS A 452 2.78 12.56 -14.46
CA HIS A 452 2.46 11.29 -13.80
C HIS A 452 1.13 10.71 -14.32
N SER A 453 0.03 11.38 -13.98
CA SER A 453 -1.32 10.87 -14.28
C SER A 453 -1.62 10.92 -15.77
N ASN A 454 -0.96 11.79 -16.55
CA ASN A 454 -1.11 11.84 -18.00
C ASN A 454 -0.65 10.54 -18.68
N THR A 455 0.31 9.82 -18.11
CA THR A 455 0.77 8.52 -18.65
C THR A 455 -0.15 7.35 -18.30
N GLU A 456 -1.06 7.53 -17.35
CA GLU A 456 -1.92 6.45 -16.82
C GLU A 456 -3.38 6.66 -17.24
N ARG A 457 -3.89 7.89 -17.10
CA ARG A 457 -5.29 8.27 -17.28
C ARG A 457 -5.91 7.82 -18.61
N PRO A 458 -5.25 7.95 -19.77
CA PRO A 458 -5.85 7.50 -21.01
C PRO A 458 -6.12 6.00 -21.03
N TYR A 459 -5.33 5.17 -20.32
CA TYR A 459 -5.55 3.73 -20.23
C TYR A 459 -6.95 3.37 -19.69
N LEU A 460 -7.45 4.16 -18.73
CA LEU A 460 -8.78 3.92 -18.14
C LEU A 460 -9.89 3.91 -19.20
N SER A 461 -9.96 4.95 -20.03
CA SER A 461 -11.01 5.09 -21.05
C SER A 461 -10.72 4.34 -22.34
N LYS A 462 -9.44 4.13 -22.69
CA LYS A 462 -9.05 3.51 -23.96
C LYS A 462 -8.99 1.99 -23.90
N VAL A 463 -8.78 1.42 -22.71
CA VAL A 463 -8.55 -0.03 -22.53
C VAL A 463 -9.38 -0.58 -21.37
N LEU A 464 -9.15 -0.10 -20.15
CA LEU A 464 -9.70 -0.73 -18.95
C LEU A 464 -11.24 -0.71 -18.91
N GLN A 465 -11.87 0.37 -19.35
CA GLN A 465 -13.32 0.51 -19.36
C GLN A 465 -14.00 -0.65 -20.11
N ALA A 466 -13.63 -0.87 -21.37
CA ALA A 466 -14.23 -1.92 -22.20
C ALA A 466 -13.86 -3.33 -21.70
N MET A 467 -12.63 -3.51 -21.23
CA MET A 467 -12.17 -4.78 -20.64
C MET A 467 -12.99 -5.15 -19.40
N LEU A 468 -13.21 -4.18 -18.50
CA LEU A 468 -13.95 -4.39 -17.27
C LEU A 468 -15.45 -4.63 -17.53
N GLU A 469 -16.05 -3.91 -18.48
CA GLU A 469 -17.45 -4.16 -18.90
C GLU A 469 -17.65 -5.59 -19.39
N ALA A 470 -16.72 -6.08 -20.23
CA ALA A 470 -16.79 -7.45 -20.76
C ALA A 470 -16.68 -8.51 -19.64
N GLU A 471 -15.76 -8.33 -18.69
CA GLU A 471 -15.59 -9.25 -17.56
C GLU A 471 -16.78 -9.22 -16.59
N LEU A 472 -17.36 -8.05 -16.34
CA LEU A 472 -18.57 -7.90 -15.53
C LEU A 472 -19.78 -8.57 -16.17
N GLU A 473 -19.97 -8.38 -17.48
CA GLU A 473 -21.06 -9.03 -18.22
C GLU A 473 -20.89 -10.55 -18.28
N ALA A 474 -19.67 -11.04 -18.45
CA ALA A 474 -19.37 -12.47 -18.43
C ALA A 474 -19.63 -13.11 -17.05
N GLU A 475 -19.36 -12.39 -15.96
CA GLU A 475 -19.50 -12.90 -14.59
C GLU A 475 -20.94 -12.81 -14.04
N ASP A 476 -21.63 -11.68 -14.24
CA ASP A 476 -22.89 -11.36 -13.56
C ASP A 476 -24.00 -10.90 -14.54
N GLY A 477 -23.79 -11.10 -15.84
CA GLY A 477 -24.75 -10.78 -16.91
C GLY A 477 -24.84 -9.28 -17.24
N ALA A 478 -25.72 -8.95 -18.18
CA ALA A 478 -25.85 -7.59 -18.71
C ALA A 478 -26.32 -6.55 -17.67
N GLY A 479 -26.13 -5.26 -18.02
CA GLY A 479 -26.63 -4.11 -17.25
C GLY A 479 -25.59 -3.44 -16.34
N TRP A 480 -24.31 -3.83 -16.46
CA TRP A 480 -23.20 -3.08 -15.89
C TRP A 480 -22.89 -1.83 -16.72
N GLU A 481 -22.52 -0.76 -16.04
CA GLU A 481 -22.06 0.49 -16.66
C GLU A 481 -20.73 0.87 -16.02
N VAL A 482 -19.65 0.91 -16.79
CA VAL A 482 -18.35 1.36 -16.30
C VAL A 482 -18.14 2.79 -16.78
N LEU A 483 -18.06 3.70 -15.83
CA LEU A 483 -17.87 5.14 -16.05
C LEU A 483 -16.41 5.50 -15.85
N VAL A 484 -15.92 6.51 -16.55
CA VAL A 484 -14.63 7.15 -16.25
C VAL A 484 -14.94 8.53 -15.66
N SER A 485 -14.30 8.87 -14.54
CA SER A 485 -14.53 10.13 -13.84
C SER A 485 -14.27 11.35 -14.73
N GLU A 486 -15.21 12.29 -14.72
CA GLU A 486 -15.10 13.57 -15.42
C GLU A 486 -14.41 14.64 -14.54
N GLU A 487 -14.46 14.46 -13.22
CA GLU A 487 -13.88 15.37 -12.21
C GLU A 487 -12.40 15.06 -11.91
N ASP A 488 -11.91 13.91 -12.32
CA ASP A 488 -10.51 13.52 -12.19
C ASP A 488 -9.62 14.24 -13.22
N LYS A 489 -8.59 14.93 -12.72
CA LYS A 489 -7.73 15.85 -13.48
C LYS A 489 -6.30 15.75 -13.02
N GLU A 490 -5.38 15.98 -13.95
CA GLU A 490 -3.97 16.22 -13.66
C GLU A 490 -3.84 17.47 -12.76
N PRO A 491 -3.15 17.38 -11.60
CA PRO A 491 -2.94 18.54 -10.72
C PRO A 491 -2.11 19.66 -11.37
N PHE A 492 -1.27 19.34 -12.35
CA PHE A 492 -0.49 20.34 -13.09
C PHE A 492 -1.23 20.90 -14.30
N ILE A 493 -1.13 22.22 -14.48
CA ILE A 493 -1.56 22.92 -15.70
C ILE A 493 -0.32 23.58 -16.29
N THR A 494 -0.08 23.34 -17.58
CA THR A 494 0.95 24.10 -18.32
C THR A 494 0.37 25.48 -18.64
N VAL A 495 1.00 26.54 -18.13
CA VAL A 495 0.52 27.93 -18.20
C VAL A 495 1.34 28.81 -19.14
#